data_AF-S4XWA9-F1
#
_entry.id   AF-S4XWA9-F1
#
_cell.length_a   1.000
_cell.length_b   1.000
_cell.length_c   1.000
_cell.angle_alpha   90.00
_cell.angle_beta   90.00
_cell.angle_gamma   90.00
#
_symmetry.space_group_name_H-M   'P 1'
#
loop_
_entity.id
_entity.type
_entity.pdbx_description
1 polymer ?
#
loop_
_entity_poly.entity_id
_entity_poly.type
_entity_poly.pdbx_seq_one_letter_code
_entity_poly.pdbx_strand_id
1 'polypeptide(L)'
;MGEAEPSEEDSETAAQEVFTRNAFTTNALKASALTTDRVATGELTGNPLTTDAIAGSSDVLNALRDPLAREFLKYAVGCALPAGQSVEVSLGGETHVFEGDVGLSPEWGRAHGHCNARCQGWVSSCMLARVNHLGESLPISMRGQNKALELEPAERDSFSHREGAYFGDLFAPEQLRFACRSPGSTLIRRVCGGTGEDAEGCVVEVLGECDEHCGKPSSDGSFRNCSGGGHTIPTTVTIFRQ
;
A
#
# COMPACT_ATOMS: atom_id res chain seq x y z
N MET A 1 26.99 -41.80 34.28
CA MET A 1 27.02 -42.32 32.89
C MET A 1 25.57 -42.50 32.52
N GLY A 2 24.89 -41.50 31.99
CA GLY A 2 24.99 -40.99 30.61
C GLY A 2 23.65 -41.39 29.96
N GLU A 3 22.88 -40.57 29.25
CA GLU A 3 23.02 -39.22 28.76
C GLU A 3 21.64 -38.53 28.90
N ALA A 4 21.63 -37.23 29.15
CA ALA A 4 20.44 -36.40 28.98
C ALA A 4 20.41 -35.97 27.50
N GLU A 5 19.36 -36.35 26.79
CA GLU A 5 19.08 -35.89 25.43
C GLU A 5 18.74 -34.39 25.49
N PRO A 6 19.46 -33.51 24.77
CA PRO A 6 19.08 -32.12 24.70
C PRO A 6 17.92 -31.97 23.70
N SER A 7 16.82 -31.37 24.16
CA SER A 7 15.75 -30.88 23.30
C SER A 7 16.30 -29.76 22.42
N GLU A 8 16.30 -29.98 21.11
CA GLU A 8 16.55 -28.94 20.11
C GLU A 8 15.41 -27.90 20.20
N GLU A 9 15.67 -26.80 20.91
CA GLU A 9 14.90 -25.57 20.75
C GLU A 9 15.24 -25.00 19.37
N ASP A 10 14.35 -25.25 18.42
CA ASP A 10 14.34 -24.61 17.10
C ASP A 10 14.03 -23.11 17.31
N SER A 11 15.07 -22.36 17.63
CA SER A 11 15.06 -20.91 17.64
C SER A 11 15.00 -20.44 16.19
N GLU A 12 13.79 -20.41 15.62
CA GLU A 12 13.49 -19.63 14.42
C GLU A 12 13.79 -18.16 14.74
N THR A 13 15.03 -17.75 14.50
CA THR A 13 15.37 -16.35 14.31
C THR A 13 14.51 -15.86 13.15
N ALA A 14 13.47 -15.08 13.46
CA ALA A 14 12.69 -14.36 12.47
C ALA A 14 13.66 -13.51 11.64
N ALA A 15 14.02 -14.02 10.46
CA ALA A 15 14.68 -13.22 9.46
C ALA A 15 13.76 -12.02 9.21
N GLN A 16 14.25 -10.84 9.55
CA GLN A 16 13.56 -9.58 9.28
C GLN A 16 13.29 -9.58 7.78
N GLU A 17 12.02 -9.75 7.37
CA GLU A 17 11.70 -9.72 5.96
C GLU A 17 12.05 -8.33 5.42
N VAL A 18 13.08 -8.28 4.59
CA VAL A 18 13.58 -7.05 3.97
C VAL A 18 12.59 -6.50 2.93
N PHE A 19 11.54 -7.26 2.61
CA PHE A 19 10.63 -6.98 1.52
C PHE A 19 9.24 -6.59 2.02
N THR A 20 8.66 -5.61 1.34
CA THR A 20 7.25 -5.27 1.51
C THR A 20 6.37 -6.45 1.09
N ARG A 21 5.38 -6.77 1.93
CA ARG A 21 4.36 -7.78 1.63
C ARG A 21 3.08 -7.16 1.07
N ASN A 22 2.49 -7.83 0.09
CA ASN A 22 1.22 -7.43 -0.50
C ASN A 22 0.11 -8.40 -0.11
N ALA A 23 -0.87 -8.01 0.69
CA ALA A 23 -2.05 -8.82 0.98
C ALA A 23 -3.30 -7.96 1.20
N PHE A 24 -3.35 -6.78 0.56
CA PHE A 24 -4.46 -5.85 0.72
C PHE A 24 -5.65 -6.37 -0.09
N THR A 25 -6.77 -6.62 0.58
CA THR A 25 -7.91 -7.27 -0.05
C THR A 25 -8.71 -6.29 -0.91
N THR A 26 -9.34 -6.83 -1.97
CA THR A 26 -10.23 -6.02 -2.83
C THR A 26 -11.47 -5.53 -2.08
N ASN A 27 -11.89 -6.24 -1.04
CA ASN A 27 -13.04 -5.87 -0.22
C ASN A 27 -12.71 -4.66 0.65
N ALA A 28 -11.56 -4.65 1.32
CA ALA A 28 -11.12 -3.49 2.09
C ALA A 28 -10.89 -2.26 1.19
N LEU A 29 -10.40 -2.46 -0.04
CA LEU A 29 -10.29 -1.39 -1.02
C LEU A 29 -11.65 -0.82 -1.48
N LYS A 30 -12.69 -1.65 -1.65
CA LYS A 30 -13.99 -1.25 -2.22
C LYS A 30 -15.03 -0.79 -1.20
N ALA A 31 -15.02 -1.36 0.00
CA ALA A 31 -16.13 -1.29 0.93
C ALA A 31 -15.74 -0.88 2.36
N SER A 32 -14.49 -0.45 2.57
CA SER A 32 -14.05 0.09 3.86
C SER A 32 -14.87 1.32 4.26
N ALA A 33 -15.35 1.34 5.51
CA ALA A 33 -16.01 2.52 6.06
C ALA A 33 -15.15 3.80 5.99
N LEU A 34 -13.82 3.70 6.02
CA LEU A 34 -12.90 4.85 5.85
C LEU A 34 -12.85 5.41 4.42
N THR A 35 -13.49 4.73 3.47
CA THR A 35 -13.57 5.15 2.07
C THR A 35 -15.00 5.48 1.64
N THR A 36 -16.00 4.91 2.30
CA THR A 36 -17.42 5.15 1.99
C THR A 36 -18.05 6.23 2.88
N ASP A 37 -17.46 6.51 4.05
CA ASP A 37 -17.88 7.61 4.93
C ASP A 37 -16.94 8.81 4.74
N ARG A 38 -17.45 9.83 4.05
CA ARG A 38 -16.69 11.05 3.73
C ARG A 38 -16.31 11.87 4.96
N VAL A 39 -17.07 11.79 6.04
CA VAL A 39 -16.73 12.49 7.28
C VAL A 39 -15.52 11.81 7.90
N ALA A 40 -15.56 10.48 8.05
CA ALA A 40 -14.43 9.71 8.56
C ALA A 40 -13.17 9.87 7.68
N THR A 41 -13.30 9.85 6.34
CA THR A 41 -12.17 10.10 5.43
C THR A 41 -11.58 11.51 5.61
N GLY A 42 -12.44 12.53 5.73
CA GLY A 42 -12.03 13.91 5.94
C GLY A 42 -11.32 14.12 7.27
N GLU A 43 -11.86 13.54 8.35
CA GLU A 43 -11.23 13.55 9.67
C GLU A 43 -9.88 12.81 9.67
N LEU A 44 -9.79 11.65 9.01
CA LEU A 44 -8.54 10.89 8.94
C LEU A 44 -7.45 11.66 8.17
N THR A 45 -7.77 12.20 7.00
CA THR A 45 -6.79 12.88 6.15
C THR A 45 -6.47 14.30 6.62
N GLY A 46 -7.40 14.96 7.31
CA GLY A 46 -7.24 16.31 7.84
C GLY A 46 -6.44 16.39 9.14
N ASN A 47 -6.27 15.27 9.85
CA ASN A 47 -5.58 15.20 11.14
C ASN A 47 -4.30 14.36 11.07
N PRO A 48 -3.41 14.47 12.08
CA PRO A 48 -2.24 13.61 12.20
C PRO A 48 -2.59 12.12 12.23
N LEU A 49 -1.78 11.29 11.57
CA LEU A 49 -1.87 9.83 11.67
C LEU A 49 -1.14 9.36 12.93
N THR A 50 -1.71 9.64 14.10
CA THR A 50 -1.17 9.29 15.41
C THR A 50 -2.24 8.64 16.30
N THR A 51 -1.81 7.88 17.30
CA THR A 51 -2.70 7.27 18.31
C THR A 51 -3.66 8.29 18.92
N ASP A 52 -3.14 9.44 19.37
CA ASP A 52 -3.95 10.47 20.04
C ASP A 52 -4.97 11.11 19.09
N ALA A 53 -4.58 11.39 17.84
CA ALA A 53 -5.48 12.01 16.87
C ALA A 53 -6.61 11.06 16.44
N ILE A 54 -6.31 9.77 16.23
CA ILE A 54 -7.34 8.78 15.95
C ILE A 54 -8.26 8.59 17.16
N ALA A 55 -7.71 8.48 18.36
CA ALA A 55 -8.50 8.35 19.59
C ALA A 55 -9.40 9.58 19.86
N GLY A 56 -9.00 10.76 19.37
CA GLY A 56 -9.77 11.99 19.47
C GLY A 56 -10.91 12.14 18.45
N SER A 57 -10.98 11.30 17.41
CA SER A 57 -11.99 11.41 16.35
C SER A 57 -13.07 10.32 16.49
N SER A 58 -14.29 10.73 16.88
CA SER A 58 -15.42 9.81 16.97
C SER A 58 -15.80 9.19 15.63
N ASP A 59 -15.67 9.93 14.54
CA ASP A 59 -16.04 9.48 13.20
C ASP A 59 -15.07 8.41 12.71
N VAL A 60 -13.76 8.62 12.90
CA VAL A 60 -12.74 7.62 12.57
C VAL A 60 -12.91 6.38 13.46
N LEU A 61 -13.10 6.53 14.77
CA LEU A 61 -13.34 5.39 15.67
C LEU A 61 -14.59 4.59 15.33
N ASN A 62 -15.67 5.26 14.91
CA ASN A 62 -16.89 4.61 14.46
C ASN A 62 -16.67 3.83 13.16
N ALA A 63 -15.97 4.42 12.19
CA ALA A 63 -15.58 3.72 10.97
C ALA A 63 -14.72 2.49 11.27
N LEU A 64 -13.76 2.59 12.20
CA LEU A 64 -12.87 1.49 12.57
C LEU A 64 -13.56 0.30 13.29
N ARG A 65 -14.85 0.40 13.63
CA ARG A 65 -15.64 -0.77 14.06
C ARG A 65 -15.80 -1.79 12.93
N ASP A 66 -15.77 -1.33 11.68
CA ASP A 66 -15.73 -2.18 10.49
C ASP A 66 -14.34 -2.84 10.34
N PRO A 67 -14.25 -4.19 10.27
CA PRO A 67 -13.00 -4.88 9.98
C PRO A 67 -12.30 -4.43 8.69
N LEU A 68 -13.06 -4.06 7.64
CA LEU A 68 -12.49 -3.61 6.38
C LEU A 68 -11.82 -2.23 6.53
N ALA A 69 -12.38 -1.36 7.38
CA ALA A 69 -11.75 -0.10 7.77
C ALA A 69 -10.44 -0.31 8.53
N ARG A 70 -10.36 -1.30 9.43
CA ARG A 70 -9.11 -1.64 10.11
C ARG A 70 -8.05 -2.15 9.14
N GLU A 71 -8.43 -2.98 8.17
CA GLU A 71 -7.51 -3.43 7.13
C GLU A 71 -7.03 -2.25 6.27
N PHE A 72 -7.94 -1.35 5.87
CA PHE A 72 -7.58 -0.13 5.14
C PHE A 72 -6.60 0.72 5.94
N LEU A 73 -6.86 0.95 7.24
CA LEU A 73 -5.97 1.72 8.11
C LEU A 73 -4.60 1.04 8.26
N LYS A 74 -4.54 -0.29 8.40
CA LYS A 74 -3.28 -1.06 8.43
C LYS A 74 -2.41 -0.74 7.22
N TYR A 75 -2.98 -0.77 6.02
CA TYR A 75 -2.22 -0.48 4.80
C TYR A 75 -1.92 1.01 4.61
N ALA A 76 -2.81 1.91 5.05
CA ALA A 76 -2.54 3.34 5.05
C ALA A 76 -1.36 3.68 5.97
N VAL A 77 -1.34 3.15 7.20
CA VAL A 77 -0.24 3.33 8.17
C VAL A 77 1.06 2.72 7.65
N GLY A 78 1.03 1.47 7.16
CA GLY A 78 2.22 0.82 6.59
C GLY A 78 2.80 1.57 5.39
N CYS A 79 1.97 2.14 4.53
CA CYS A 79 2.45 2.93 3.39
C CYS A 79 2.93 4.33 3.81
N ALA A 80 2.27 4.97 4.77
CA ALA A 80 2.56 6.35 5.16
C ALA A 80 3.76 6.47 6.11
N LEU A 81 3.78 5.67 7.17
CA LEU A 81 4.76 5.75 8.24
C LEU A 81 5.93 4.80 7.99
N PRO A 82 7.17 5.18 8.36
CA PRO A 82 8.33 4.32 8.26
C PRO A 82 8.27 3.21 9.31
N ALA A 83 9.00 2.12 9.06
CA ALA A 83 9.23 1.08 10.06
C ALA A 83 9.67 1.65 11.42
N GLY A 84 9.12 1.10 12.50
CA GLY A 84 9.38 1.54 13.88
C GLY A 84 8.44 2.65 14.39
N GLN A 85 7.55 3.18 13.54
CA GLN A 85 6.41 3.98 13.98
C GLN A 85 5.14 3.14 13.94
N SER A 86 4.19 3.43 14.82
CA SER A 86 2.91 2.72 14.87
C SER A 86 1.78 3.64 15.30
N VAL A 87 0.56 3.18 15.06
CA VAL A 87 -0.67 3.80 15.56
C VAL A 87 -1.47 2.76 16.32
N GLU A 88 -1.87 3.09 17.54
CA GLU A 88 -2.65 2.22 18.41
C GLU A 88 -4.09 2.72 18.49
N VAL A 89 -5.05 1.80 18.48
CA VAL A 89 -6.48 2.13 18.59
C VAL A 89 -7.15 1.13 19.52
N SER A 90 -7.83 1.62 20.56
CA SER A 90 -8.61 0.79 21.48
C SER A 90 -10.08 0.76 21.06
N LEU A 91 -10.57 -0.41 20.65
CA LEU A 91 -11.95 -0.62 20.20
C LEU A 91 -12.58 -1.75 21.02
N GLY A 92 -13.67 -1.45 21.73
CA GLY A 92 -14.39 -2.49 22.49
C GLY A 92 -13.56 -3.17 23.60
N GLY A 93 -12.50 -2.52 24.08
CA GLY A 93 -11.57 -3.08 25.07
C GLY A 93 -10.39 -3.86 24.48
N GLU A 94 -10.33 -4.02 23.15
CA GLU A 94 -9.18 -4.60 22.44
C GLU A 94 -8.30 -3.49 21.86
N THR A 95 -6.99 -3.61 22.02
CA THR A 95 -6.02 -2.69 21.41
C THR A 95 -5.55 -3.27 20.08
N HIS A 96 -5.76 -2.54 19.00
CA HIS A 96 -5.22 -2.83 17.68
C HIS A 96 -4.01 -1.94 17.40
N VAL A 97 -2.92 -2.55 16.96
CA VAL A 97 -1.68 -1.85 16.59
C VAL A 97 -1.50 -1.93 15.08
N PHE A 98 -1.30 -0.78 14.45
CA PHE A 98 -1.03 -0.64 13.03
C PHE A 98 0.42 -0.17 12.85
N GLU A 99 1.27 -1.03 12.28
CA GLU A 99 2.70 -0.77 12.12
C GLU A 99 2.99 -0.01 10.81
N GLY A 100 3.91 0.95 10.89
CA GLY A 100 4.55 1.59 9.75
C GLY A 100 5.52 0.62 9.05
N ASP A 101 5.81 0.89 7.79
CA ASP A 101 6.63 0.02 6.95
C ASP A 101 7.43 0.86 5.93
N VAL A 102 6.78 1.34 4.86
CA VAL A 102 7.46 2.03 3.74
C VAL A 102 7.91 3.45 4.08
N GLY A 103 7.06 4.24 4.75
CA GLY A 103 7.39 5.63 5.07
C GLY A 103 7.32 6.60 3.87
N LEU A 104 6.31 6.50 3.02
CA LEU A 104 6.13 7.41 1.88
C LEU A 104 5.67 8.81 2.27
N SER A 105 5.02 8.96 3.44
CA SER A 105 4.45 10.21 3.92
C SER A 105 4.60 10.36 5.44
N PRO A 106 5.84 10.31 5.98
CA PRO A 106 6.11 10.38 7.42
C PRO A 106 5.66 11.72 8.04
N GLU A 107 5.43 12.75 7.23
CA GLU A 107 4.86 14.02 7.67
C GLU A 107 3.43 13.89 8.21
N TRP A 108 2.67 12.89 7.78
CA TRP A 108 1.31 12.66 8.23
C TRP A 108 1.27 12.26 9.72
N GLY A 109 2.24 11.47 10.19
CA GLY A 109 2.35 11.03 11.60
C GLY A 109 2.94 12.05 12.58
N ARG A 110 3.10 13.31 12.20
CA ARG A 110 3.66 14.36 13.09
C ARG A 110 2.55 15.10 13.84
N ALA A 111 2.87 15.76 14.97
CA ALA A 111 1.90 16.43 15.85
C ALA A 111 0.97 17.49 15.18
N HIS A 112 1.28 17.94 13.96
CA HIS A 112 0.41 18.80 13.12
C HIS A 112 0.40 18.34 11.66
N GLY A 113 0.67 17.05 11.46
CA GLY A 113 0.61 16.40 10.16
C GLY A 113 -0.81 16.36 9.63
N HIS A 114 -0.91 16.29 8.30
CA HIS A 114 -2.13 16.02 7.58
C HIS A 114 -1.72 15.38 6.26
N CYS A 115 -2.65 14.64 5.64
CA CYS A 115 -2.40 14.02 4.35
C CYS A 115 -2.96 14.90 3.24
N ASN A 116 -2.12 15.81 2.73
CA ASN A 116 -2.45 16.60 1.54
C ASN A 116 -2.51 15.72 0.27
N ALA A 117 -2.85 16.32 -0.88
CA ALA A 117 -2.98 15.60 -2.16
C ALA A 117 -1.75 14.77 -2.54
N ARG A 118 -0.53 15.22 -2.20
CA ARG A 118 0.70 14.46 -2.47
C ARG A 118 0.85 13.26 -1.54
N CYS A 119 0.54 13.43 -0.25
CA CYS A 119 0.48 12.31 0.69
C CYS A 119 -0.58 11.29 0.25
N GLN A 120 -1.79 11.75 -0.06
CA GLN A 120 -2.90 10.88 -0.49
C GLN A 120 -2.52 10.10 -1.74
N GLY A 121 -1.90 10.75 -2.74
CA GLY A 121 -1.43 10.08 -3.94
C GLY A 121 -0.37 9.00 -3.67
N TRP A 122 0.63 9.27 -2.83
CA TRP A 122 1.66 8.28 -2.50
C TRP A 122 1.12 7.09 -1.72
N VAL A 123 0.33 7.36 -0.67
CA VAL A 123 -0.30 6.33 0.15
C VAL A 123 -1.23 5.48 -0.71
N SER A 124 -2.07 6.11 -1.52
CA SER A 124 -2.97 5.42 -2.46
C SER A 124 -2.22 4.52 -3.44
N SER A 125 -1.14 5.02 -4.03
CA SER A 125 -0.32 4.26 -4.99
C SER A 125 0.33 3.03 -4.34
N CYS A 126 0.84 3.18 -3.12
CA CYS A 126 1.40 2.06 -2.36
C CYS A 126 0.33 1.03 -1.97
N MET A 127 -0.83 1.48 -1.50
CA MET A 127 -1.94 0.60 -1.15
C MET A 127 -2.44 -0.17 -2.37
N LEU A 128 -2.67 0.51 -3.50
CA LEU A 128 -3.04 -0.12 -4.78
C LEU A 128 -1.98 -1.14 -5.21
N ALA A 129 -0.70 -0.79 -5.09
CA ALA A 129 0.39 -1.68 -5.38
C ALA A 129 0.46 -2.88 -4.42
N ARG A 130 -0.13 -2.82 -3.22
CA ARG A 130 -0.23 -3.95 -2.26
C ARG A 130 -1.48 -4.81 -2.43
N VAL A 131 -2.38 -4.48 -3.36
CA VAL A 131 -3.59 -5.28 -3.58
C VAL A 131 -3.22 -6.70 -4.02
N ASN A 132 -3.81 -7.70 -3.36
CA ASN A 132 -3.77 -9.08 -3.84
C ASN A 132 -5.18 -9.63 -3.91
N HIS A 133 -5.63 -9.99 -5.11
CA HIS A 133 -6.94 -10.57 -5.36
C HIS A 133 -7.14 -11.89 -4.58
N LEU A 134 -6.09 -12.70 -4.44
CA LEU A 134 -6.14 -13.97 -3.72
C LEU A 134 -5.87 -13.83 -2.22
N GLY A 135 -5.56 -12.62 -1.74
CA GLY A 135 -5.18 -12.38 -0.34
C GLY A 135 -3.83 -13.01 0.06
N GLU A 136 -3.08 -13.58 -0.90
CA GLU A 136 -1.76 -14.15 -0.65
C GLU A 136 -0.78 -13.06 -0.27
N SER A 137 0.10 -13.33 0.70
CA SER A 137 1.17 -12.43 1.09
C SER A 137 2.45 -12.77 0.33
N LEU A 138 2.74 -12.03 -0.75
CA LEU A 138 3.96 -12.22 -1.53
C LEU A 138 4.94 -11.05 -1.29
N PRO A 139 6.26 -11.30 -1.33
CA PRO A 139 7.23 -10.23 -1.31
C PRO A 139 7.19 -9.48 -2.65
N ILE A 140 7.25 -8.15 -2.59
CA ILE A 140 7.30 -7.26 -3.75
C ILE A 140 8.37 -6.19 -3.58
N SER A 141 8.98 -5.76 -4.69
CA SER A 141 9.87 -4.60 -4.74
C SER A 141 9.10 -3.39 -5.24
N MET A 142 9.04 -2.35 -4.42
CA MET A 142 8.37 -1.08 -4.74
C MET A 142 9.39 -0.05 -5.18
N ARG A 143 9.22 0.54 -6.37
CA ARG A 143 10.14 1.54 -6.92
C ARG A 143 9.39 2.78 -7.38
N GLY A 144 10.00 3.94 -7.22
CA GLY A 144 9.40 5.21 -7.63
C GLY A 144 10.25 6.41 -7.25
N GLN A 145 9.76 7.60 -7.54
CA GLN A 145 10.50 8.86 -7.30
C GLN A 145 10.58 9.27 -5.82
N ASN A 146 9.94 8.54 -4.91
CA ASN A 146 10.03 8.81 -3.49
C ASN A 146 11.32 8.19 -2.94
N LYS A 147 12.09 8.94 -2.14
CA LYS A 147 13.32 8.45 -1.49
C LYS A 147 13.11 7.19 -0.65
N ALA A 148 11.90 7.00 -0.12
CA ALA A 148 11.57 5.82 0.68
C ALA A 148 11.44 4.54 -0.18
N LEU A 149 11.47 4.67 -1.51
CA LEU A 149 11.49 3.59 -2.49
C LEU A 149 12.86 3.48 -3.18
N GLU A 150 13.89 4.09 -2.61
CA GLU A 150 15.26 3.91 -3.10
C GLU A 150 15.68 2.45 -2.95
N LEU A 151 16.22 1.92 -4.03
CA LEU A 151 16.46 0.50 -4.19
C LEU A 151 17.82 0.10 -3.63
N GLU A 152 17.86 -0.92 -2.78
CA GLU A 152 19.12 -1.56 -2.40
C GLU A 152 19.63 -2.45 -3.55
N PRO A 153 20.95 -2.52 -3.81
CA PRO A 153 21.48 -3.30 -4.93
C PRO A 153 21.02 -4.77 -4.97
N ALA A 154 20.96 -5.43 -3.80
CA ALA A 154 20.51 -6.82 -3.69
C ALA A 154 19.01 -7.01 -4.02
N GLU A 155 18.19 -6.00 -3.75
CA GLU A 155 16.76 -6.00 -4.11
C GLU A 155 16.59 -5.92 -5.62
N ARG A 156 17.45 -5.16 -6.32
CA ARG A 156 17.42 -5.06 -7.78
C ARG A 156 17.58 -6.42 -8.44
N ASP A 157 18.56 -7.18 -7.98
CA ASP A 157 18.92 -8.48 -8.56
C ASP A 157 17.87 -9.54 -8.23
N SER A 158 17.29 -9.46 -7.04
CA SER A 158 16.24 -10.40 -6.60
C SER A 158 14.90 -10.15 -7.27
N PHE A 159 14.59 -8.92 -7.69
CA PHE A 159 13.30 -8.53 -8.28
C PHE A 159 13.49 -7.95 -9.69
N SER A 160 13.71 -8.85 -10.66
CA SER A 160 14.04 -8.48 -12.04
C SER A 160 12.80 -8.27 -12.94
N HIS A 161 11.64 -8.78 -12.55
CA HIS A 161 10.43 -8.78 -13.39
C HIS A 161 9.48 -7.65 -13.04
N ARG A 162 9.43 -6.62 -13.89
CA ARG A 162 8.48 -5.50 -13.74
C ARG A 162 7.05 -5.97 -13.99
N GLU A 163 6.16 -5.73 -13.02
CA GLU A 163 4.73 -6.07 -13.11
C GLU A 163 3.94 -4.96 -13.81
N GLY A 164 4.05 -3.74 -13.29
CA GLY A 164 3.25 -2.60 -13.72
C GLY A 164 3.40 -1.41 -12.77
N ALA A 165 2.69 -0.34 -13.07
CA ALA A 165 2.63 0.85 -12.23
C ALA A 165 1.22 1.07 -11.69
N TYR A 166 1.13 1.53 -10.44
CA TYR A 166 -0.10 1.77 -9.70
C TYR A 166 -0.11 3.20 -9.19
N PHE A 167 -1.25 3.86 -9.36
CA PHE A 167 -1.43 5.26 -9.01
C PHE A 167 -2.91 5.63 -8.90
N GLY A 168 -3.21 6.70 -8.18
CA GLY A 168 -4.59 7.12 -7.96
C GLY A 168 -4.78 7.89 -6.67
N ASP A 169 -6.02 7.92 -6.21
CA ASP A 169 -6.45 8.57 -4.98
C ASP A 169 -7.62 7.79 -4.36
N LEU A 170 -7.32 7.05 -3.29
CA LEU A 170 -8.28 6.24 -2.53
C LEU A 170 -9.10 7.05 -1.52
N PHE A 171 -8.71 8.31 -1.28
CA PHE A 171 -9.33 9.22 -0.32
C PHE A 171 -10.24 10.24 -1.00
N ALA A 172 -10.17 10.35 -2.33
CA ALA A 172 -11.10 11.14 -3.13
C ALA A 172 -12.56 10.66 -2.96
N PRO A 173 -13.56 11.57 -3.05
CA PRO A 173 -14.99 11.20 -2.97
C PRO A 173 -15.41 10.12 -3.96
N GLU A 174 -14.82 10.15 -5.15
CA GLU A 174 -14.85 9.06 -6.11
C GLU A 174 -13.43 8.53 -6.23
N GLN A 175 -13.22 7.29 -5.78
CA GLN A 175 -11.89 6.72 -5.71
C GLN A 175 -11.30 6.52 -7.10
N LEU A 176 -10.13 7.11 -7.32
CA LEU A 176 -9.33 6.92 -8.51
C LEU A 176 -8.37 5.76 -8.29
N ARG A 177 -8.49 4.72 -9.12
CA ARG A 177 -7.77 3.45 -8.94
C ARG A 177 -7.20 3.01 -10.27
N PHE A 178 -6.00 3.45 -10.60
CA PHE A 178 -5.39 3.18 -11.89
C PHE A 178 -4.23 2.21 -11.79
N ALA A 179 -4.08 1.41 -12.84
CA ALA A 179 -2.86 0.67 -13.11
C ALA A 179 -2.53 0.71 -14.60
N CYS A 180 -1.25 0.50 -14.92
CA CYS A 180 -0.82 0.15 -16.27
C CYS A 180 0.11 -1.06 -16.21
N ARG A 181 0.15 -1.83 -17.29
CA ARG A 181 0.96 -3.05 -17.41
C ARG A 181 2.39 -2.70 -17.82
N SER A 182 3.37 -3.46 -17.34
CA SER A 182 4.71 -3.41 -17.94
C SER A 182 4.61 -3.72 -19.45
N PRO A 183 5.38 -3.03 -20.31
CA PRO A 183 5.38 -3.27 -21.76
C PRO A 183 5.57 -4.75 -22.11
N GLY A 184 4.76 -5.26 -23.04
CA GLY A 184 4.77 -6.68 -23.45
C GLY A 184 4.12 -7.65 -22.47
N SER A 185 3.60 -7.18 -21.32
CA SER A 185 2.78 -7.99 -20.41
C SER A 185 1.31 -7.92 -20.79
N THR A 186 0.65 -9.07 -20.82
CA THR A 186 -0.79 -9.14 -21.09
C THR A 186 -1.66 -9.00 -19.84
N LEU A 187 -1.12 -9.19 -18.63
CA LEU A 187 -1.89 -9.36 -17.39
C LEU A 187 -1.30 -8.62 -16.18
N ILE A 188 -2.18 -8.24 -15.23
CA ILE A 188 -1.83 -7.87 -13.84
C ILE A 188 -2.49 -8.88 -12.89
N ARG A 189 -1.97 -10.11 -12.85
CA ARG A 189 -2.61 -11.25 -12.17
C ARG A 189 -2.88 -11.01 -10.69
N ARG A 190 -1.95 -10.35 -10.00
CA ARG A 190 -2.01 -10.16 -8.54
C ARG A 190 -3.15 -9.24 -8.14
N VAL A 191 -3.37 -8.14 -8.86
CA VAL A 191 -4.42 -7.18 -8.54
C VAL A 191 -5.77 -7.58 -9.13
N CYS A 192 -5.77 -8.19 -10.32
CA CYS A 192 -6.99 -8.49 -11.06
C CYS A 192 -7.38 -9.98 -11.10
N GLY A 193 -6.66 -10.89 -10.44
CA GLY A 193 -6.99 -12.32 -10.45
C GLY A 193 -6.76 -13.03 -11.79
N GLY A 194 -6.07 -12.38 -12.73
CA GLY A 194 -5.81 -12.93 -14.07
C GLY A 194 -6.91 -12.67 -15.09
N THR A 195 -7.75 -11.65 -14.89
CA THR A 195 -8.55 -11.10 -15.98
C THR A 195 -7.62 -10.69 -17.14
N GLY A 196 -8.00 -11.11 -18.34
CA GLY A 196 -7.23 -11.04 -19.59
C GLY A 196 -6.84 -9.64 -20.05
N GLU A 197 -6.61 -9.49 -21.36
CA GLU A 197 -6.46 -8.18 -22.01
C GLU A 197 -7.65 -7.25 -21.70
N ASP A 198 -8.82 -7.84 -21.44
CA ASP A 198 -9.98 -7.17 -20.90
C ASP A 198 -10.00 -7.34 -19.38
N ALA A 199 -9.43 -6.37 -18.66
CA ALA A 199 -9.45 -6.32 -17.19
C ALA A 199 -10.86 -6.01 -16.62
N GLU A 200 -11.91 -6.43 -17.32
CA GLU A 200 -13.31 -6.18 -16.95
C GLU A 200 -13.59 -6.75 -15.56
N GLY A 201 -14.18 -5.92 -14.69
CA GLY A 201 -14.43 -6.27 -13.29
C GLY A 201 -13.21 -6.22 -12.36
N CYS A 202 -12.03 -5.82 -12.85
CA CYS A 202 -10.88 -5.60 -11.97
C CYS A 202 -11.16 -4.48 -10.95
N VAL A 203 -10.51 -4.58 -9.79
CA VAL A 203 -10.60 -3.59 -8.70
C VAL A 203 -9.92 -2.27 -9.02
N VAL A 204 -9.08 -2.25 -10.08
CA VAL A 204 -8.44 -1.07 -10.65
C VAL A 204 -8.79 -0.97 -12.14
N GLU A 205 -8.79 0.24 -12.66
CA GLU A 205 -8.85 0.51 -14.09
C GLU A 205 -7.45 0.31 -14.69
N VAL A 206 -7.31 -0.72 -15.53
CA VAL A 206 -6.06 -1.01 -16.24
C VAL A 206 -6.07 -0.25 -17.56
N LEU A 207 -5.24 0.80 -17.65
CA LEU A 207 -5.30 1.77 -18.75
C LEU A 207 -4.67 1.27 -20.05
N GLY A 208 -3.75 0.30 -19.97
CA GLY A 208 -2.97 -0.16 -21.12
C GLY A 208 -1.52 -0.49 -20.72
N GLU A 209 -0.58 -0.25 -21.63
CA GLU A 209 0.86 -0.38 -21.35
C GLU A 209 1.41 0.92 -20.74
N CYS A 210 2.29 0.79 -19.74
CA CYS A 210 2.82 1.96 -19.05
C CYS A 210 3.66 2.90 -19.95
N ASP A 211 4.21 2.43 -21.07
CA ASP A 211 4.96 3.29 -22.00
C ASP A 211 4.06 4.31 -22.73
N GLU A 212 2.74 4.06 -22.78
CA GLU A 212 1.76 4.96 -23.40
C GLU A 212 1.15 5.94 -22.38
N HIS A 213 1.10 5.56 -21.11
CA HIS A 213 0.42 6.31 -20.06
C HIS A 213 1.37 7.05 -19.11
N CYS A 214 2.65 6.68 -19.06
CA CYS A 214 3.62 7.22 -18.11
C CYS A 214 4.79 7.92 -18.80
N GLY A 215 5.48 8.77 -18.05
CA GLY A 215 6.79 9.26 -18.44
C GLY A 215 7.81 8.11 -18.54
N LYS A 216 8.83 8.31 -19.38
CA LYS A 216 9.91 7.33 -19.57
C LYS A 216 10.46 6.80 -18.23
N PRO A 217 10.69 5.48 -18.12
CA PRO A 217 11.23 4.87 -16.91
C PRO A 217 12.53 5.52 -16.44
N SER A 218 12.71 5.56 -15.13
CA SER A 218 13.98 5.90 -14.47
C SER A 218 15.01 4.77 -14.62
N SER A 219 16.25 4.98 -14.16
CA SER A 219 17.35 4.00 -14.25
C SER A 219 17.14 2.73 -13.41
N ASP A 220 16.21 2.76 -12.45
CA ASP A 220 15.71 1.62 -11.68
C ASP A 220 14.53 0.89 -12.36
N GLY A 221 14.11 1.40 -13.52
CA GLY A 221 12.99 0.90 -14.30
C GLY A 221 11.62 1.35 -13.80
N SER A 222 11.55 2.23 -12.79
CA SER A 222 10.28 2.74 -12.28
C SER A 222 9.65 3.73 -13.27
N PHE A 223 8.33 3.63 -13.47
CA PHE A 223 7.56 4.64 -14.17
C PHE A 223 7.33 5.87 -13.30
N ARG A 224 7.01 7.01 -13.94
CA ARG A 224 6.77 8.29 -13.28
C ARG A 224 5.70 9.08 -14.04
N ASN A 225 5.02 10.00 -13.36
CA ASN A 225 4.07 10.92 -14.00
C ASN A 225 3.05 10.17 -14.87
N CYS A 226 2.46 9.10 -14.35
CA CYS A 226 1.44 8.35 -15.08
C CYS A 226 0.15 9.15 -15.19
N SER A 227 -0.55 9.00 -16.31
CA SER A 227 -1.79 9.70 -16.59
C SER A 227 -2.98 8.76 -16.55
N GLY A 228 -4.04 9.15 -15.83
CA GLY A 228 -5.30 8.40 -15.71
C GLY A 228 -6.44 9.37 -15.38
N GLY A 229 -7.65 9.10 -15.90
CA GLY A 229 -8.81 9.98 -15.68
C GLY A 229 -8.62 11.43 -16.15
N GLY A 230 -7.76 11.67 -17.15
CA GLY A 230 -7.45 13.01 -17.66
C GLY A 230 -6.42 13.82 -16.85
N HIS A 231 -5.80 13.22 -15.82
CA HIS A 231 -4.83 13.89 -14.96
C HIS A 231 -3.50 13.15 -14.92
N THR A 232 -2.39 13.90 -14.84
CA THR A 232 -1.07 13.35 -14.54
C THR A 232 -0.87 13.25 -13.03
N ILE A 233 -0.56 12.04 -12.57
CA ILE A 233 -0.38 11.68 -11.17
C ILE A 233 1.11 11.36 -10.95
N PRO A 234 1.89 12.26 -10.32
CA PRO A 234 3.34 12.08 -10.13
C PRO A 234 3.69 11.07 -9.04
N THR A 235 2.75 10.79 -8.14
CA THR A 235 2.87 9.77 -7.10
C THR A 235 2.56 8.42 -7.74
N THR A 236 3.58 7.76 -8.26
CA THR A 236 3.46 6.47 -8.95
C THR A 236 4.37 5.44 -8.29
N VAL A 237 3.84 4.26 -7.99
CA VAL A 237 4.62 3.11 -7.52
C VAL A 237 4.67 2.06 -8.61
N THR A 238 5.89 1.64 -8.98
CA THR A 238 6.12 0.53 -9.92
C THR A 238 6.51 -0.71 -9.13
N ILE A 239 5.87 -1.84 -9.43
CA ILE A 239 6.17 -3.12 -8.78
C ILE A 239 7.09 -3.96 -9.63
N PHE A 240 8.09 -4.54 -8.97
CA PHE A 240 8.92 -5.62 -9.49
C PHE A 240 8.71 -6.87 -8.64
N ARG A 241 8.78 -8.02 -9.30
CA ARG A 241 8.64 -9.36 -8.74
C ARG A 241 9.93 -10.16 -8.98
N GLN A 242 10.11 -11.19 -8.17
CA GLN A 242 11.15 -12.20 -8.36
C GLN A 242 10.95 -12.95 -9.67
#